data_AF-A0A1Q4A5H4-F1
#
_entry.id   AF-A0A1Q4A5H4-F1
#
_cell.length_a   1.000
_cell.length_b   1.000
_cell.length_c   1.000
_cell.angle_alpha   90.00
_cell.angle_beta   90.00
_cell.angle_gamma   90.00
#
_symmetry.space_group_name_H-M   'P 1'
#
loop_
_entity.id
_entity.type
_entity.pdbx_description
1 polymer ?
#
loop_
_entity_poly.entity_id
_entity_poly.type
_entity_poly.pdbx_seq_one_letter_code
_entity_poly.pdbx_strand_id
1 'polypeptide(L)'
;MSLSSPDGNGLGRYAESTPIGTKFSDYLNLALTAVSRLFGRPMQFANSTAQNAHTGMQLGDKALRQDTGILMRYDGTAWKEWESGWFTFSSVLSFTVGTGGSSSVKYRYVNGDMEIKFKFKFGSSPTFTAFVFTVPLLELPEPNEEYGQGWLLDSGTATARSIIRANGTLNNSVQILTHTTGASSGAPTATATITATAPWTWANGDVAAGRFMRSPA
;
A
#
# COMPACT_ATOMS: atom_id res chain seq x y z
N MET A 1 56.92 -36.65 -67.07
CA MET A 1 56.31 -37.02 -65.79
C MET A 1 55.96 -35.73 -65.05
N SER A 2 54.71 -35.27 -65.14
CA SER A 2 54.19 -34.13 -64.37
C SER A 2 53.36 -34.67 -63.21
N LEU A 3 53.71 -34.28 -61.98
CA LEU A 3 52.92 -34.56 -60.80
C LEU A 3 51.89 -33.43 -60.63
N SER A 4 50.62 -33.77 -60.79
CA SER A 4 49.48 -32.91 -60.45
C SER A 4 49.24 -32.93 -58.94
N SER A 5 49.23 -31.74 -58.32
CA SER A 5 48.80 -31.52 -56.93
C SER A 5 47.31 -31.78 -56.80
N PRO A 6 46.84 -32.51 -55.77
CA PRO A 6 45.42 -32.59 -55.46
C PRO A 6 44.95 -31.32 -54.75
N ASP A 7 43.82 -30.82 -55.21
CA ASP A 7 43.15 -29.62 -54.76
C ASP A 7 42.80 -29.63 -53.27
N GLY A 8 42.94 -28.44 -52.68
CA GLY A 8 42.59 -28.14 -51.30
C GLY A 8 41.10 -28.29 -51.04
N ASN A 9 40.77 -29.05 -50.01
CA ASN A 9 39.47 -29.03 -49.38
C ASN A 9 39.64 -29.27 -47.88
N GLY A 10 39.07 -28.37 -47.07
CA GLY A 10 38.80 -28.65 -45.67
C GLY A 10 39.59 -27.86 -44.64
N LEU A 11 39.61 -26.52 -44.72
CA LEU A 11 39.74 -25.74 -43.49
C LEU A 11 38.34 -25.38 -43.01
N GLY A 12 37.95 -26.13 -41.98
CA GLY A 12 36.63 -26.13 -41.39
C GLY A 12 36.24 -24.79 -40.79
N ARG A 13 34.97 -24.44 -41.03
CA ARG A 13 34.19 -23.54 -40.20
C ARG A 13 34.06 -24.14 -38.79
N TYR A 14 34.94 -23.77 -37.87
CA TYR A 14 34.68 -23.97 -36.45
C TYR A 14 35.36 -22.85 -35.65
N ALA A 15 34.59 -21.80 -35.34
CA ALA A 15 34.63 -21.09 -34.06
C ALA A 15 33.70 -19.87 -34.13
N GLU A 16 32.39 -20.09 -34.20
CA GLU A 16 31.50 -19.13 -33.56
C GLU A 16 31.60 -19.40 -32.05
N SER A 17 32.62 -18.81 -31.42
CA SER A 17 32.74 -18.80 -29.97
C SER A 17 31.55 -18.00 -29.44
N THR A 18 30.51 -18.70 -28.99
CA THR A 18 29.45 -18.04 -28.22
C THR A 18 30.13 -17.42 -27.01
N PRO A 19 30.02 -16.09 -26.78
CA PRO A 19 30.76 -15.43 -25.71
C PRO A 19 30.42 -16.08 -24.37
N ILE A 20 31.41 -16.77 -23.77
CA ILE A 20 31.29 -17.41 -22.45
C ILE A 20 30.86 -16.39 -21.37
N GLY A 21 31.13 -15.10 -21.59
CA GLY A 21 30.81 -14.02 -20.67
C GLY A 21 29.32 -13.82 -20.38
N THR A 22 28.41 -14.01 -21.34
CA THR A 22 26.97 -13.80 -21.09
C THR A 22 26.39 -14.92 -20.24
N LYS A 23 26.72 -16.18 -20.57
CA LYS A 23 26.27 -17.36 -19.81
C LYS A 23 26.80 -17.37 -18.39
N PHE A 24 28.05 -16.96 -18.16
CA PHE A 24 28.62 -16.90 -16.81
C PHE A 24 27.88 -15.91 -15.90
N SER A 25 27.51 -14.74 -16.44
CA SER A 25 26.68 -13.75 -15.74
C SER A 25 25.31 -14.33 -15.37
N ASP A 26 24.68 -15.07 -16.28
CA ASP A 26 23.37 -15.67 -16.06
C ASP A 26 23.42 -16.76 -14.99
N TYR A 27 24.46 -17.60 -15.00
CA TYR A 27 24.67 -18.62 -13.97
C TYR A 27 24.98 -18.02 -12.60
N LEU A 28 25.74 -16.92 -12.54
CA LEU A 28 26.02 -16.23 -11.29
C LEU A 28 24.74 -15.61 -10.70
N ASN A 29 23.92 -14.98 -11.53
CA ASN A 29 22.62 -14.44 -11.11
C ASN A 29 21.67 -15.55 -10.65
N LEU A 30 21.62 -16.68 -11.35
CA LEU A 30 20.81 -17.83 -10.96
C LEU A 30 21.29 -18.44 -9.63
N ALA A 31 22.60 -18.60 -9.45
CA ALA A 31 23.19 -19.14 -8.23
C ALA A 31 22.98 -18.19 -7.03
N LEU A 32 23.12 -16.88 -7.22
CA LEU A 32 22.86 -15.88 -6.18
C LEU A 32 21.37 -15.87 -5.79
N THR A 33 20.48 -16.01 -6.77
CA THR A 33 19.03 -16.12 -6.56
C THR A 33 18.69 -17.38 -5.76
N ALA A 34 19.26 -18.54 -6.15
CA ALA A 34 19.07 -19.81 -5.46
C ALA A 34 19.62 -19.78 -4.02
N VAL A 35 20.78 -19.16 -3.81
CA VAL A 35 21.38 -18.95 -2.49
C VAL A 35 20.50 -18.03 -1.63
N SER A 36 19.96 -16.93 -2.16
CA SER A 36 19.04 -16.07 -1.39
C SER A 36 17.76 -16.81 -0.96
N ARG A 37 17.23 -17.70 -1.82
CA ARG A 37 16.10 -18.59 -1.51
C ARG A 37 16.46 -19.58 -0.41
N LEU A 38 17.70 -20.08 -0.38
CA LEU A 38 18.17 -21.04 0.63
C LEU A 38 18.36 -20.40 2.02
N PHE A 39 18.72 -19.12 2.08
CA PHE A 39 18.99 -18.42 3.34
C PHE A 39 17.84 -17.54 3.85
N GLY A 40 16.67 -17.59 3.20
CA GLY A 40 15.45 -16.91 3.67
C GLY A 40 15.55 -15.38 3.74
N ARG A 41 16.57 -14.79 3.13
CA ARG A 41 16.72 -13.32 3.07
C ARG A 41 15.96 -12.81 1.84
N PRO A 42 15.10 -11.80 1.98
CA PRO A 42 14.45 -11.21 0.83
C PRO A 42 15.50 -10.61 -0.10
N MET A 43 15.25 -10.71 -1.41
CA MET A 43 16.03 -9.98 -2.41
C MET A 43 15.99 -8.47 -2.11
N GLN A 44 16.99 -7.71 -2.51
CA GLN A 44 17.01 -6.27 -2.27
C GLN A 44 17.12 -5.54 -3.60
N PHE A 45 16.21 -4.59 -3.82
CA PHE A 45 16.21 -3.74 -5.00
C PHE A 45 16.26 -2.28 -4.58
N ALA A 46 17.07 -1.48 -5.29
CA ALA A 46 17.22 -0.06 -4.99
C ALA A 46 15.90 0.71 -5.16
N ASN A 47 15.10 0.36 -6.18
CA ASN A 47 13.83 1.01 -6.52
C ASN A 47 12.92 0.06 -7.32
N SER A 48 11.72 0.54 -7.67
CA SER A 48 10.73 -0.21 -8.47
C SER A 48 11.22 -0.59 -9.87
N THR A 49 12.04 0.25 -10.52
CA THR A 49 12.60 -0.05 -11.85
C THR A 49 13.53 -1.25 -11.81
N ALA A 50 14.45 -1.30 -10.85
CA ALA A 50 15.37 -2.43 -10.67
C ALA A 50 14.61 -3.72 -10.32
N GLN A 51 13.58 -3.61 -9.49
CA GLN A 51 12.70 -4.73 -9.13
C GLN A 51 11.95 -5.29 -10.34
N ASN A 52 11.33 -4.43 -11.15
CA ASN A 52 10.52 -4.85 -12.31
C ASN A 52 11.37 -5.35 -13.49
N ALA A 53 12.65 -4.99 -13.54
CA ALA A 53 13.60 -5.52 -14.51
C ALA A 53 14.08 -6.95 -14.16
N HIS A 54 13.90 -7.40 -12.92
CA HIS A 54 14.28 -8.74 -12.50
C HIS A 54 13.34 -9.80 -13.09
N THR A 55 13.90 -10.86 -13.65
CA THR A 55 13.16 -11.97 -14.27
C THR A 55 13.38 -13.27 -13.50
N GLY A 56 12.56 -14.30 -13.74
CA GLY A 56 12.70 -15.62 -13.09
C GLY A 56 12.09 -15.73 -11.69
N MET A 57 11.23 -14.79 -11.33
CA MET A 57 10.52 -14.75 -10.06
C MET A 57 9.45 -15.85 -10.00
N GLN A 58 9.31 -16.44 -8.83
CA GLN A 58 8.29 -17.45 -8.54
C GLN A 58 7.25 -16.88 -7.57
N LEU A 59 6.03 -17.38 -7.65
CA LEU A 59 4.96 -17.04 -6.72
C LEU A 59 5.47 -17.15 -5.27
N GLY A 60 5.33 -16.08 -4.51
CA GLY A 60 5.73 -16.01 -3.11
C GLY A 60 7.16 -15.54 -2.86
N ASP A 61 7.98 -15.33 -3.90
CA ASP A 61 9.28 -14.67 -3.76
C ASP A 61 9.10 -13.32 -3.07
N LYS A 62 10.05 -12.96 -2.19
CA LYS A 62 10.03 -11.74 -1.39
C LYS A 62 11.18 -10.83 -1.75
N ALA A 63 10.93 -9.53 -1.77
CA ALA A 63 11.96 -8.53 -2.00
C ALA A 63 11.75 -7.25 -1.18
N LEU A 64 12.81 -6.65 -0.66
CA LEU A 64 12.79 -5.35 -0.02
C LEU A 64 13.05 -4.26 -1.06
N ARG A 65 12.11 -3.32 -1.20
CA ARG A 65 12.28 -2.09 -1.99
C ARG A 65 12.98 -1.05 -1.10
N GLN A 66 14.25 -0.76 -1.35
CA GLN A 66 15.11 0.01 -0.44
C GLN A 66 14.74 1.49 -0.36
N ASP A 67 14.34 2.11 -1.48
CA ASP A 67 13.88 3.50 -1.54
C ASP A 67 12.67 3.79 -0.64
N THR A 68 11.76 2.82 -0.49
CA THR A 68 10.56 2.96 0.36
C THR A 68 10.64 2.18 1.66
N GLY A 69 11.54 1.21 1.80
CA GLY A 69 11.59 0.29 2.94
C GLY A 69 10.39 -0.66 3.04
N ILE A 70 9.76 -1.00 1.91
CA ILE A 70 8.58 -1.88 1.85
C ILE A 70 9.02 -3.27 1.40
N LEU A 71 8.58 -4.31 2.13
CA LEU A 71 8.69 -5.69 1.70
C LEU A 71 7.58 -5.98 0.69
N MET A 72 7.98 -6.49 -0.46
CA MET A 72 7.17 -6.86 -1.60
C MET A 72 7.09 -8.38 -1.67
N ARG A 73 5.96 -8.89 -2.19
CA ARG A 73 5.76 -10.31 -2.49
C ARG A 73 5.29 -10.48 -3.93
N TYR A 74 5.92 -11.38 -4.66
CA TYR A 74 5.53 -11.67 -6.03
C TYR A 74 4.29 -12.58 -6.05
N ASP A 75 3.23 -12.18 -6.76
CA ASP A 75 1.95 -12.91 -6.83
C ASP A 75 1.86 -13.88 -8.03
N GLY A 76 2.97 -14.06 -8.75
CA GLY A 76 3.02 -14.83 -9.99
C GLY A 76 2.98 -13.97 -11.25
N THR A 77 2.48 -12.73 -11.16
CA THR A 77 2.36 -11.78 -12.27
C THR A 77 3.05 -10.45 -11.98
N ALA A 78 2.94 -9.94 -10.77
CA ALA A 78 3.47 -8.65 -10.36
C ALA A 78 4.00 -8.68 -8.91
N TRP A 79 4.80 -7.68 -8.57
CA TRP A 79 5.17 -7.39 -7.20
C TRP A 79 4.06 -6.63 -6.49
N LYS A 80 3.60 -7.18 -5.36
CA LYS A 80 2.61 -6.55 -4.48
C LYS A 80 3.25 -6.11 -3.18
N GLU A 81 2.82 -4.98 -2.63
CA GLU A 81 3.25 -4.49 -1.32
C GLU A 81 2.75 -5.46 -0.23
N TRP A 82 3.60 -5.85 0.71
CA TRP A 82 3.31 -6.97 1.62
C TRP A 82 3.47 -6.62 3.10
N GLU A 83 4.62 -6.09 3.50
CA GLU A 83 4.91 -5.70 4.88
C GLU A 83 5.70 -4.39 4.93
N SER A 84 5.43 -3.55 5.93
CA SER A 84 6.22 -2.34 6.13
C SER A 84 6.19 -1.81 7.57
N GLY A 85 7.10 -0.87 7.85
CA GLY A 85 6.96 0.04 8.99
C GLY A 85 5.82 1.05 8.79
N TRP A 86 5.60 1.90 9.80
CA TRP A 86 4.63 2.99 9.72
C TRP A 86 5.19 4.15 8.90
N PHE A 87 4.47 4.52 7.85
CA PHE A 87 4.71 5.74 7.09
C PHE A 87 3.73 6.83 7.53
N THR A 88 4.21 8.06 7.58
CA THR A 88 3.36 9.23 7.77
C THR A 88 3.08 9.84 6.41
N PHE A 89 1.84 10.25 6.15
CA PHE A 89 1.50 10.95 4.93
C PHE A 89 0.59 12.14 5.22
N SER A 90 0.66 13.14 4.35
CA SER A 90 -0.22 14.31 4.40
C SER A 90 -1.54 13.99 3.71
N SER A 91 -2.58 13.83 4.50
CA SER A 91 -3.94 13.65 4.00
C SER A 91 -4.59 14.98 3.67
N VAL A 92 -5.37 15.03 2.60
CA VAL A 92 -6.25 16.17 2.27
C VAL A 92 -7.54 15.99 3.04
N LEU A 93 -7.87 16.95 3.91
CA LEU A 93 -9.08 16.94 4.73
C LEU A 93 -10.15 17.79 4.05
N SER A 94 -11.41 17.34 4.08
CA SER A 94 -12.57 18.16 3.67
C SER A 94 -13.02 19.15 4.76
N PHE A 95 -12.27 19.25 5.86
CA PHE A 95 -12.61 20.02 7.05
C PHE A 95 -11.37 20.70 7.61
N THR A 96 -11.55 21.75 8.41
CA THR A 96 -10.44 22.38 9.15
C THR A 96 -10.41 21.90 10.59
N VAL A 97 -9.24 21.51 11.07
CA VAL A 97 -9.04 21.14 12.48
C VAL A 97 -9.06 22.34 13.43
N GLY A 98 -9.06 23.58 12.90
CA GLY A 98 -9.02 24.79 13.70
C GLY A 98 -7.62 25.19 14.17
N THR A 99 -7.49 26.40 14.71
CA THR A 99 -6.20 26.94 15.19
C THR A 99 -5.74 26.18 16.43
N GLY A 100 -4.48 25.71 16.43
CA GLY A 100 -3.97 24.83 17.50
C GLY A 100 -4.43 23.38 17.39
N GLY A 101 -5.20 23.03 16.35
CA GLY A 101 -5.54 21.66 16.01
C GLY A 101 -4.38 20.92 15.36
N SER A 102 -4.50 19.60 15.23
CA SER A 102 -3.48 18.76 14.60
C SER A 102 -4.11 17.59 13.85
N SER A 103 -3.54 17.22 12.71
CA SER A 103 -3.90 16.01 11.97
C SER A 103 -2.69 15.09 11.87
N SER A 104 -2.95 13.79 12.02
CA SER A 104 -1.95 12.74 11.81
C SER A 104 -2.62 11.56 11.17
N VAL A 105 -2.13 11.16 9.99
CA VAL A 105 -2.54 9.92 9.35
C VAL A 105 -1.29 9.12 9.01
N LYS A 106 -1.33 7.82 9.33
CA LYS A 106 -0.22 6.89 9.10
C LYS A 106 -0.76 5.60 8.51
N TYR A 107 0.07 4.92 7.74
CA TYR A 107 -0.27 3.62 7.17
C TYR A 107 0.91 2.65 7.26
N ARG A 108 0.62 1.36 7.12
CA ARG A 108 1.61 0.30 6.90
C ARG A 108 0.98 -0.85 6.14
N TYR A 109 1.80 -1.70 5.54
CA TYR A 109 1.37 -2.99 5.01
C TYR A 109 1.55 -4.10 6.04
N VAL A 110 0.54 -4.98 6.14
CA VAL A 110 0.53 -6.16 7.00
C VAL A 110 -0.06 -7.31 6.19
N ASN A 111 0.78 -8.26 5.78
CA ASN A 111 0.36 -9.42 4.99
C ASN A 111 -0.38 -9.06 3.69
N GLY A 112 0.05 -7.99 3.01
CA GLY A 112 -0.60 -7.50 1.80
C GLY A 112 -1.71 -6.49 2.06
N ASP A 113 -2.33 -6.50 3.23
CA ASP A 113 -3.35 -5.52 3.57
C ASP A 113 -2.74 -4.19 4.01
N MET A 114 -3.34 -3.08 3.61
CA MET A 114 -2.98 -1.77 4.12
C MET A 114 -3.76 -1.45 5.39
N GLU A 115 -3.02 -1.28 6.48
CA GLU A 115 -3.54 -0.78 7.74
C GLU A 115 -3.36 0.72 7.84
N ILE A 116 -4.42 1.45 8.15
CA ILE A 116 -4.41 2.91 8.32
C ILE A 116 -4.79 3.26 9.76
N LYS A 117 -4.09 4.25 10.32
CA LYS A 117 -4.42 4.91 11.59
C LYS A 117 -4.52 6.40 11.39
N PHE A 118 -5.51 7.01 12.00
CA PHE A 118 -5.65 8.47 12.00
C PHE A 118 -5.96 9.01 13.39
N LYS A 119 -5.58 10.27 13.60
CA LYS A 119 -5.95 11.08 14.75
C LYS A 119 -6.06 12.54 14.31
N PHE A 120 -7.23 13.12 14.50
CA PHE A 120 -7.52 14.53 14.30
C PHE A 120 -7.86 15.12 15.67
N LYS A 121 -7.07 16.08 16.13
CA LYS A 121 -7.34 16.85 17.36
C LYS A 121 -7.83 18.23 16.95
N PHE A 122 -8.98 18.63 17.48
CA PHE A 122 -9.59 19.91 17.18
C PHE A 122 -9.01 21.03 18.04
N GLY A 123 -8.74 22.15 17.39
CA GLY A 123 -8.35 23.42 17.98
C GLY A 123 -9.53 24.37 18.09
N SER A 124 -9.27 25.67 18.14
CA SER A 124 -10.33 26.68 18.14
C SER A 124 -10.90 26.88 16.73
N SER A 125 -12.21 27.13 16.67
CA SER A 125 -12.96 27.42 15.43
C SER A 125 -12.82 26.35 14.34
N PRO A 126 -13.00 25.05 14.65
CA PRO A 126 -12.97 24.04 13.62
C PRO A 126 -14.25 24.10 12.76
N THR A 127 -14.18 23.71 11.49
CA THR A 127 -15.31 23.74 10.56
C THR A 127 -15.44 22.41 9.84
N PHE A 128 -16.64 21.84 9.86
CA PHE A 128 -16.94 20.53 9.30
C PHE A 128 -18.28 20.55 8.58
N THR A 129 -18.26 20.11 7.34
CA THR A 129 -19.44 19.58 6.67
C THR A 129 -19.45 18.07 6.74
N ALA A 130 -18.27 17.44 6.66
CA ALA A 130 -18.05 16.00 6.71
C ALA A 130 -16.65 15.65 7.22
N PHE A 131 -16.49 14.46 7.79
CA PHE A 131 -15.19 13.85 8.09
C PHE A 131 -14.71 13.02 6.91
N VAL A 132 -14.26 13.69 5.85
CA VAL A 132 -13.66 13.04 4.68
C VAL A 132 -12.18 13.37 4.64
N PHE A 133 -11.36 12.35 4.39
CA PHE A 133 -9.93 12.52 4.21
C PHE A 133 -9.37 11.54 3.18
N THR A 134 -8.31 11.96 2.48
CA THR A 134 -7.65 11.12 1.48
C THR A 134 -6.71 10.10 2.11
N VAL A 135 -6.52 9.00 1.43
CA VAL A 135 -5.71 7.85 1.82
C VAL A 135 -4.81 7.47 0.64
N PRO A 136 -3.63 6.87 0.88
CA PRO A 136 -2.66 6.54 -0.15
C PRO A 136 -3.10 5.28 -0.92
N LEU A 137 -4.30 5.32 -1.50
CA LEU A 137 -4.89 4.23 -2.28
C LEU A 137 -4.74 4.56 -3.77
N LEU A 138 -4.17 3.61 -4.51
CA LEU A 138 -4.07 3.67 -5.97
C LEU A 138 -5.32 3.09 -6.65
N GLU A 139 -6.04 2.21 -5.95
CA GLU A 139 -7.19 1.49 -6.50
C GLU A 139 -8.51 2.02 -5.98
N LEU A 140 -9.47 2.12 -6.91
CA LEU A 140 -10.81 2.61 -6.68
C LEU A 140 -11.49 1.75 -5.60
N PRO A 141 -11.90 2.33 -4.47
CA PRO A 141 -12.73 1.61 -3.53
C PRO A 141 -14.10 1.32 -4.17
N GLU A 142 -14.66 0.15 -3.88
CA GLU A 142 -16.07 -0.11 -4.20
C GLU A 142 -16.93 0.91 -3.46
N PRO A 143 -17.89 1.58 -4.12
CA PRO A 143 -18.69 2.62 -3.49
C PRO A 143 -19.39 2.10 -2.21
N ASN A 144 -19.22 2.83 -1.11
CA ASN A 144 -19.83 2.55 0.19
C ASN A 144 -19.36 1.28 0.92
N GLU A 145 -18.27 0.65 0.48
CA GLU A 145 -17.66 -0.45 1.23
C GLU A 145 -17.19 0.00 2.63
N GLU A 146 -17.46 -0.81 3.65
CA GLU A 146 -17.05 -0.53 5.04
C GLU A 146 -15.68 -1.14 5.32
N TYR A 147 -14.71 -0.28 5.64
CA TYR A 147 -13.33 -0.67 5.89
C TYR A 147 -13.01 -0.89 7.36
N GLY A 148 -13.83 -0.36 8.25
CA GLY A 148 -13.63 -0.55 9.68
C GLY A 148 -14.31 0.51 10.51
N GLN A 149 -13.74 0.75 11.68
CA GLN A 149 -14.38 1.55 12.72
C GLN A 149 -13.43 2.58 13.29
N GLY A 150 -14.02 3.67 13.79
CA GLY A 150 -13.32 4.71 14.51
C GLY A 150 -14.07 5.09 15.79
N TRP A 151 -13.49 6.05 16.47
CA TRP A 151 -14.01 6.65 17.68
C TRP A 151 -14.01 8.16 17.55
N LEU A 152 -15.12 8.75 17.95
CA LEU A 152 -15.28 10.18 18.14
C LEU A 152 -15.27 10.42 19.65
N LEU A 153 -14.33 11.24 20.10
CA LEU A 153 -14.14 11.60 21.50
C LEU A 153 -14.40 13.10 21.68
N ASP A 154 -15.47 13.43 22.37
CA ASP A 154 -15.73 14.79 22.88
C ASP A 154 -15.01 14.93 24.22
N SER A 155 -13.98 15.80 24.25
CA SER A 155 -13.24 16.26 25.43
C SER A 155 -12.87 15.18 26.47
N GLY A 156 -12.75 13.91 26.04
CA GLY A 156 -12.42 12.75 26.88
C GLY A 156 -13.60 12.00 27.51
N THR A 157 -14.85 12.40 27.23
CA THR A 157 -16.03 11.94 28.00
C THR A 157 -17.05 11.15 27.18
N ALA A 158 -17.28 11.47 25.91
CA ALA A 158 -18.23 10.74 25.06
C ALA A 158 -17.50 9.96 23.97
N THR A 159 -17.68 8.63 23.91
CA THR A 159 -17.20 7.78 22.82
C THR A 159 -18.37 7.39 21.94
N ALA A 160 -18.48 7.93 20.73
CA ALA A 160 -19.34 7.35 19.71
C ALA A 160 -18.53 6.43 18.80
N ARG A 161 -19.05 5.22 18.60
CA ARG A 161 -18.53 4.31 17.58
C ARG A 161 -18.86 4.91 16.22
N SER A 162 -17.85 5.04 15.39
CA SER A 162 -18.01 5.43 13.99
C SER A 162 -17.65 4.28 13.08
N ILE A 163 -18.17 4.31 11.87
CA ILE A 163 -17.77 3.43 10.78
C ILE A 163 -16.95 4.25 9.77
N ILE A 164 -16.06 3.57 9.06
CA ILE A 164 -15.17 4.15 8.06
C ILE A 164 -15.51 3.49 6.73
N ARG A 165 -15.86 4.29 5.73
CA ARG A 165 -16.30 3.79 4.44
C ARG A 165 -15.59 4.44 3.27
N ALA A 166 -15.60 3.76 2.13
CA ALA A 166 -15.31 4.35 0.83
C ALA A 166 -16.21 5.56 0.59
N ASN A 167 -15.61 6.71 0.30
CA ASN A 167 -16.37 7.86 -0.16
C ASN A 167 -16.56 7.73 -1.67
N GLY A 168 -17.69 7.17 -2.09
CA GLY A 168 -18.02 6.78 -3.47
C GLY A 168 -17.98 7.89 -4.53
N THR A 169 -17.53 9.10 -4.18
CA THR A 169 -17.30 10.23 -5.09
C THR A 169 -15.82 10.41 -5.45
N LEU A 170 -14.89 9.94 -4.62
CA LEU A 170 -13.45 10.14 -4.82
C LEU A 170 -12.66 8.86 -4.57
N ASN A 171 -11.92 8.48 -5.60
CA ASN A 171 -11.15 7.26 -5.78
C ASN A 171 -10.13 6.91 -4.68
N ASN A 172 -9.81 7.86 -3.79
CA ASN A 172 -8.80 7.69 -2.75
C ASN A 172 -9.20 8.37 -1.43
N SER A 173 -10.49 8.44 -1.11
CA SER A 173 -10.94 9.04 0.14
C SER A 173 -11.86 8.15 0.93
N VAL A 174 -11.80 8.31 2.25
CA VAL A 174 -12.67 7.63 3.20
C VAL A 174 -13.49 8.65 3.99
N GLN A 175 -14.66 8.23 4.42
CA GLN A 175 -15.56 9.02 5.25
C GLN A 175 -15.78 8.34 6.60
N ILE A 176 -15.79 9.14 7.67
CA ILE A 176 -16.20 8.72 9.01
C ILE A 176 -17.69 9.05 9.21
N LEU A 177 -18.48 8.04 9.59
CA LEU A 177 -19.92 8.15 9.84
C LEU A 177 -20.25 7.66 11.25
N THR A 178 -21.23 8.26 11.93
CA THR A 178 -21.69 7.76 13.24
C THR A 178 -22.50 6.49 13.11
N HIS A 179 -22.29 5.56 14.05
CA HIS A 179 -23.13 4.39 14.21
C HIS A 179 -24.36 4.74 15.03
N THR A 180 -25.55 4.81 14.41
CA THR A 180 -26.82 4.93 15.15
C THR A 180 -27.43 3.55 15.35
N THR A 181 -27.59 3.13 16.60
CA THR A 181 -28.38 1.93 16.96
C THR A 181 -29.87 2.27 16.79
N GLY A 182 -30.36 2.18 15.57
CA GLY A 182 -31.73 2.56 15.22
C GLY A 182 -32.45 1.46 14.44
N ALA A 183 -32.66 0.30 15.06
CA ALA A 183 -33.85 -0.57 14.92
C ALA A 183 -33.54 -1.94 15.54
N SER A 184 -34.27 -2.29 16.58
CA SER A 184 -34.45 -3.68 17.03
C SER A 184 -34.68 -4.59 15.82
N SER A 185 -33.71 -5.48 15.53
CA SER A 185 -33.67 -6.51 14.46
C SER A 185 -33.02 -6.19 13.10
N GLY A 186 -32.48 -4.99 12.86
CA GLY A 186 -31.84 -4.64 11.58
C GLY A 186 -30.32 -4.50 11.65
N ALA A 187 -29.61 -4.95 10.61
CA ALA A 187 -28.18 -4.69 10.43
C ALA A 187 -27.85 -3.19 10.59
N PRO A 188 -26.68 -2.82 11.13
CA PRO A 188 -26.35 -1.42 11.41
C PRO A 188 -26.42 -0.56 10.15
N THR A 189 -27.31 0.43 10.16
CA THR A 189 -27.43 1.43 9.10
C THR A 189 -26.51 2.61 9.39
N ALA A 190 -25.66 2.92 8.42
CA ALA A 190 -24.87 4.15 8.44
C ALA A 190 -25.77 5.35 8.22
N THR A 191 -25.81 6.25 9.19
CA THR A 191 -26.47 7.54 9.00
C THR A 191 -25.49 8.52 8.38
N ALA A 192 -26.01 9.39 7.51
CA ALA A 192 -25.27 10.39 6.77
C ALA A 192 -24.26 11.16 7.66
N THR A 193 -23.21 11.62 6.99
CA THR A 193 -22.22 12.62 7.39
C THR A 193 -22.43 13.25 8.76
N ILE A 194 -21.40 13.20 9.62
CA ILE A 194 -21.38 13.92 10.90
C ILE A 194 -21.34 15.42 10.59
N THR A 195 -22.50 16.03 10.40
CA THR A 195 -22.68 17.48 10.35
C THR A 195 -22.61 18.01 11.77
N ALA A 196 -22.03 19.19 11.98
CA ALA A 196 -21.85 19.83 13.28
C ALA A 196 -23.17 20.30 13.95
N THR A 197 -24.26 19.58 13.73
CA THR A 197 -25.54 19.76 14.39
C THR A 197 -25.64 18.81 15.57
N ALA A 198 -26.31 19.26 16.64
CA ALA A 198 -26.48 18.52 17.88
C ALA A 198 -26.84 17.02 17.64
N PRO A 199 -26.25 16.08 18.39
CA PRO A 199 -25.58 16.29 19.68
C PRO A 199 -24.09 16.67 19.61
N TRP A 200 -23.45 16.77 18.44
CA TRP A 200 -22.00 17.00 18.33
C TRP A 200 -21.66 18.46 18.04
N THR A 201 -21.46 19.26 19.08
CA THR A 201 -20.76 20.55 18.97
C THR A 201 -19.28 20.33 19.26
N TRP A 202 -18.46 20.27 18.22
CA TRP A 202 -17.02 20.04 18.35
C TRP A 202 -16.33 21.21 19.06
N ALA A 203 -15.69 20.93 20.19
CA ALA A 203 -14.95 21.87 20.98
C ALA A 203 -13.43 21.75 20.76
N ASN A 204 -12.70 22.76 21.23
CA ASN A 204 -11.25 22.68 21.33
C ASN A 204 -10.86 21.52 22.26
N GLY A 205 -10.00 20.63 21.78
CA GLY A 205 -9.55 19.45 22.51
C GLY A 205 -10.22 18.14 22.09
N ASP A 206 -11.33 18.20 21.35
CA ASP A 206 -12.01 17.01 20.83
C ASP A 206 -11.13 16.24 19.86
N VAL A 207 -11.40 14.94 19.73
CA VAL A 207 -10.58 14.03 18.93
C VAL A 207 -11.44 13.09 18.10
N ALA A 208 -11.15 13.00 16.80
CA ALA A 208 -11.57 11.89 15.96
C ALA A 208 -10.36 10.99 15.68
N ALA A 209 -10.46 9.71 16.03
CA ALA A 209 -9.36 8.77 15.86
C ALA A 209 -9.89 7.39 15.44
N GLY A 210 -9.07 6.63 14.74
CA GLY A 210 -9.51 5.31 14.32
C GLY A 210 -8.42 4.50 13.64
N ARG A 211 -8.78 3.26 13.35
CA ARG A 211 -7.92 2.29 12.69
C ARG A 211 -8.79 1.43 11.78
N PHE A 212 -8.35 1.22 10.57
CA PHE A 212 -9.01 0.31 9.64
C PHE A 212 -7.98 -0.43 8.78
N MET A 213 -8.42 -1.53 8.20
CA MET A 213 -7.63 -2.30 7.25
C MET A 213 -8.37 -2.30 5.92
N ARG A 214 -7.60 -2.28 4.84
CA ARG A 214 -8.13 -2.49 3.49
C ARG A 214 -7.21 -3.44 2.75
N SER A 215 -7.78 -4.46 2.16
CA SER A 215 -7.08 -5.29 1.19
C SER A 215 -6.95 -4.51 -0.13
N PRO A 216 -5.74 -4.41 -0.71
CA PRO A 216 -5.61 -4.01 -2.11
C PRO A 216 -6.37 -4.99 -3.00
N ALA A 217 -6.94 -4.50 -4.09
CA ALA A 217 -7.71 -5.30 -5.03
C ALA A 217 -6.82 -6.17 -5.93
#